data_AF-A0AAD0RGV0-F1
#
_entry.id   AF-A0AAD0RGV0-F1
#
_cell.length_a   1.000
_cell.length_b   1.000
_cell.length_c   1.000
_cell.angle_alpha   90.00
_cell.angle_beta   90.00
_cell.angle_gamma   90.00
#
_symmetry.space_group_name_H-M   'P 1'
#
loop_
_entity.id
_entity.type
_entity.pdbx_description
1 polymer ?
#
loop_
_entity_poly.entity_id
_entity_poly.type
_entity_poly.pdbx_seq_one_letter_code
_entity_poly.pdbx_strand_id
1 'polypeptide(L)'
;MISKPLAKIAKVIAGQSPASTTYNSVGQGLPFFQGKADFQDMYPKVRMWCTSDKRKIAESGDILISVRAPVGAVNICNQKSIIGRGLSAIRPLPELDRLFLYYFLKANEERIDALGTGSTFKAITQDTLKKIEIPLPPLNDQIRIAHLLGKVEGLIAQRKQHLQQLDDLLKSQFLEMFGDLARNDMGWQYAKLDGYITHLTSGGRGWAKYYSDSGKRFIRSLDVQMNHIGKDDIAYVNPPSNAEADRTRVQSGDVLLTITGSKIGRVCFVPENFEEAYISQHVSIIRTKGINPVFLSFYLSAEHSGQRQIKKQQYGQAKPGLNLTQIRNFQVPLVDISIQNLFAVIFERIEAIKDRYQQSLTDLESLYGAISQQAFKGELDLSQVALSDVRDDAEVANYSEQVEITEAEDVSINFPDTEYLLDALTDMSLRERLLNEWLESYYQQIGRAEFSTDKFLATAQTRIAELHPDNDFELGTGDYDVVKKWVFDALASKKLSQNLDEANNRLRLTTGKSA
;
A
#
# COMPACT_ATOMS: atom_id res chain seq x y z
N MET A 1 22.13 30.60 -11.02
CA MET A 1 20.87 30.24 -11.69
C MET A 1 20.02 31.50 -11.85
N ILE A 2 19.49 31.78 -13.04
CA ILE A 2 18.62 32.94 -13.27
C ILE A 2 17.17 32.49 -13.11
N SER A 3 16.37 33.25 -12.38
CA SER A 3 14.92 33.03 -12.29
C SER A 3 14.18 33.92 -13.29
N LYS A 4 13.07 33.40 -13.85
CA LYS A 4 12.15 34.17 -14.68
C LYS A 4 10.72 34.07 -14.16
N PRO A 5 9.89 35.12 -14.30
CA PRO A 5 8.47 35.03 -14.03
C PRO A 5 7.81 33.98 -14.91
N LEU A 6 6.90 33.17 -14.36
CA LEU A 6 6.19 32.11 -15.07
C LEU A 6 5.53 32.61 -16.37
N ALA A 7 4.98 33.83 -16.37
CA ALA A 7 4.36 34.43 -17.56
C ALA A 7 5.29 34.63 -18.76
N LYS A 8 6.62 34.61 -18.55
CA LYS A 8 7.62 34.75 -19.62
C LYS A 8 7.99 33.41 -20.26
N ILE A 9 7.77 32.30 -19.56
CA ILE A 9 8.26 30.97 -19.93
C ILE A 9 7.15 29.90 -20.01
N ALA A 10 5.91 30.29 -19.73
CA ALA A 10 4.74 29.43 -19.84
C ALA A 10 3.48 30.24 -20.15
N LYS A 11 2.52 29.60 -20.83
CA LYS A 11 1.16 30.13 -21.02
C LYS A 11 0.27 29.68 -19.87
N VAL A 12 -0.27 30.63 -19.12
CA VAL A 12 -1.20 30.37 -18.01
C VAL A 12 -2.64 30.53 -18.47
N ILE A 13 -3.43 29.46 -18.38
CA ILE A 13 -4.83 29.38 -18.80
C ILE A 13 -5.69 29.22 -17.55
N ALA A 14 -6.41 30.28 -17.16
CA ALA A 14 -7.36 30.22 -16.06
C ALA A 14 -8.60 29.40 -16.46
N GLY A 15 -8.99 28.46 -15.62
CA GLY A 15 -10.18 27.65 -15.83
C GLY A 15 -11.48 28.43 -15.66
N GLN A 16 -12.55 27.91 -16.24
CA GLN A 16 -13.88 28.52 -16.20
C GLN A 16 -14.91 27.40 -16.13
N SER A 17 -15.79 27.44 -15.13
CA SER A 17 -16.87 26.48 -14.99
C SER A 17 -17.98 26.78 -16.01
N PRO A 18 -18.30 25.85 -16.94
CA PRO A 18 -19.45 25.98 -17.84
C PRO A 18 -20.78 25.83 -17.07
N ALA A 19 -21.93 25.96 -17.73
CA ALA A 19 -23.22 25.73 -17.07
C ALA A 19 -23.34 24.27 -16.60
N SER A 20 -23.84 24.04 -15.38
CA SER A 20 -23.95 22.69 -14.79
C SER A 20 -24.82 21.74 -15.60
N THR A 21 -25.77 22.27 -16.39
CA THR A 21 -26.60 21.52 -17.35
C THR A 21 -25.81 20.85 -18.47
N THR A 22 -24.54 21.21 -18.65
CA THR A 22 -23.65 20.63 -19.67
C THR A 22 -22.78 19.49 -19.14
N TYR A 23 -22.91 19.16 -17.85
CA TYR A 23 -22.09 18.14 -17.19
C TYR A 23 -22.80 16.78 -17.26
N ASN A 24 -22.03 15.71 -17.35
CA ASN A 24 -22.58 14.35 -17.32
C ASN A 24 -21.56 13.35 -16.76
N SER A 25 -22.06 12.19 -16.34
CA SER A 25 -21.28 11.05 -15.84
C SER A 25 -21.24 9.88 -16.83
N VAL A 26 -21.72 10.08 -18.06
CA VAL A 26 -21.90 9.01 -19.06
C VAL A 26 -20.87 9.08 -20.19
N GLY A 27 -19.80 9.87 -20.03
CA GLY A 27 -18.72 9.91 -21.02
C GLY A 27 -18.90 10.89 -22.18
N GLN A 28 -19.92 11.76 -22.17
CA GLN A 28 -20.20 12.62 -23.32
C GLN A 28 -19.44 13.94 -23.29
N GLY A 29 -18.70 14.23 -24.36
CA GLY A 29 -17.89 15.44 -24.48
C GLY A 29 -16.46 15.24 -23.96
N LEU A 30 -15.83 16.30 -23.47
CA LEU A 30 -14.47 16.23 -22.94
C LEU A 30 -14.47 15.97 -21.44
N PRO A 31 -13.45 15.25 -20.91
CA PRO A 31 -13.19 15.15 -19.48
C PRO A 31 -13.20 16.52 -18.81
N PHE A 32 -13.83 16.62 -17.64
CA PHE A 32 -13.99 17.88 -16.92
C PHE A 32 -13.39 17.80 -15.51
N PHE A 33 -12.34 18.59 -15.28
CA PHE A 33 -11.66 18.68 -13.98
C PHE A 33 -12.00 20.02 -13.31
N GLN A 34 -12.53 19.98 -12.10
CA GLN A 34 -13.05 21.14 -11.38
C GLN A 34 -12.11 21.66 -10.29
N GLY A 35 -11.30 20.79 -9.68
CA GLY A 35 -10.44 21.14 -8.55
C GLY A 35 -9.60 19.96 -8.05
N LYS A 36 -8.95 20.12 -6.89
CA LYS A 36 -8.12 19.07 -6.26
C LYS A 36 -8.85 17.74 -6.03
N ALA A 37 -10.18 17.73 -5.94
CA ALA A 37 -10.93 16.47 -5.79
C ALA A 37 -10.81 15.53 -6.99
N ASP A 38 -10.28 16.01 -8.12
CA ASP A 38 -10.02 15.22 -9.33
C ASP A 38 -8.54 14.81 -9.44
N PHE A 39 -7.69 15.27 -8.53
CA PHE A 39 -6.24 15.05 -8.56
C PHE A 39 -5.88 13.73 -7.86
N GLN A 40 -4.91 13.00 -8.43
CA GLN A 40 -4.24 11.86 -7.78
C GLN A 40 -2.74 12.19 -7.64
N ASP A 41 -1.87 11.19 -7.53
CA ASP A 41 -0.43 11.41 -7.31
C ASP A 41 0.23 12.20 -8.45
N MET A 42 0.06 11.77 -9.71
CA MET A 42 0.67 12.42 -10.88
C MET A 42 -0.34 12.85 -11.94
N TYR A 43 -1.42 12.10 -12.14
CA TYR A 43 -2.46 12.39 -13.14
C TYR A 43 -3.85 12.58 -12.51
N PRO A 44 -4.74 13.39 -13.13
CA PRO A 44 -6.10 13.54 -12.65
C PRO A 44 -6.96 12.33 -13.00
N LYS A 45 -7.91 11.98 -12.11
CA LYS A 45 -8.94 10.96 -12.36
C LYS A 45 -10.19 11.59 -12.97
N VAL A 46 -10.65 11.04 -14.09
CA VAL A 46 -11.90 11.49 -14.71
C VAL A 46 -13.09 11.06 -13.86
N ARG A 47 -13.89 12.05 -13.45
CA ARG A 47 -15.15 11.83 -12.71
C ARG A 47 -16.37 12.32 -13.47
N MET A 48 -16.18 13.28 -14.37
CA MET A 48 -17.23 13.96 -15.11
C MET A 48 -16.75 14.34 -16.51
N TRP A 49 -17.71 14.51 -17.41
CA TRP A 49 -17.51 15.02 -18.75
C TRP A 49 -18.38 16.26 -18.97
N CYS A 50 -17.98 17.11 -19.91
CA CYS A 50 -18.69 18.33 -20.25
C CYS A 50 -18.78 18.50 -21.77
N THR A 51 -19.99 18.80 -22.25
CA THR A 51 -20.29 19.02 -23.68
C THR A 51 -20.20 20.47 -24.09
N SER A 52 -19.95 21.39 -23.17
CA SER A 52 -19.97 22.83 -23.45
C SER A 52 -18.92 23.26 -24.47
N ASP A 53 -19.36 24.16 -25.33
CA ASP A 53 -18.65 24.90 -26.35
C ASP A 53 -18.01 26.19 -25.79
N LYS A 54 -18.50 26.71 -24.65
CA LYS A 54 -17.87 27.80 -23.89
C LYS A 54 -16.90 27.24 -22.83
N ARG A 55 -15.73 26.79 -23.30
CA ARG A 55 -14.77 26.02 -22.48
C ARG A 55 -13.38 26.63 -22.41
N LYS A 56 -12.72 26.42 -21.27
CA LYS A 56 -11.26 26.57 -21.11
C LYS A 56 -10.65 25.19 -21.15
N ILE A 57 -9.69 25.01 -22.04
CA ILE A 57 -9.12 23.71 -22.37
C ILE A 57 -7.70 23.63 -21.83
N ALA A 58 -7.41 22.53 -21.14
CA ALA A 58 -6.07 22.03 -20.93
C ALA A 58 -5.78 20.96 -22.00
N GLU A 59 -4.61 21.03 -22.61
CA GLU A 59 -4.15 19.99 -23.55
C GLU A 59 -3.34 18.94 -22.78
N SER A 60 -3.10 17.79 -23.40
CA SER A 60 -2.20 16.79 -22.80
C SER A 60 -0.81 17.38 -22.59
N GLY A 61 -0.21 17.12 -21.43
CA GLY A 61 1.04 17.69 -20.95
C GLY A 61 0.95 19.06 -20.29
N ASP A 62 -0.21 19.73 -20.26
CA ASP A 62 -0.33 20.93 -19.44
C ASP A 62 -0.22 20.59 -17.95
N ILE A 63 0.46 21.42 -17.16
CA ILE A 63 0.46 21.28 -15.70
C ILE A 63 -0.81 21.91 -15.15
N LEU A 64 -1.64 21.13 -14.48
CA LEU A 64 -2.82 21.60 -13.77
C LEU A 64 -2.42 22.00 -12.35
N ILE A 65 -2.83 23.19 -11.92
CA ILE A 65 -2.64 23.65 -10.53
C ILE A 65 -3.98 24.05 -9.90
N SER A 66 -4.19 23.61 -8.66
CA SER A 66 -5.32 24.05 -7.85
C SER A 66 -5.14 25.50 -7.43
N VAL A 67 -6.10 26.36 -7.79
CA VAL A 67 -6.08 27.79 -7.45
C VAL A 67 -7.10 28.17 -6.36
N ARG A 68 -7.78 27.18 -5.76
CA ARG A 68 -8.73 27.35 -4.65
C ARG A 68 -8.58 26.24 -3.63
N ALA A 69 -8.82 26.58 -2.36
CA ALA A 69 -8.61 25.75 -1.18
C ALA A 69 -8.75 24.22 -1.38
N PRO A 70 -7.69 23.43 -1.13
CA PRO A 70 -6.31 23.88 -0.88
C PRO A 70 -5.62 24.31 -2.19
N VAL A 71 -4.87 25.41 -2.12
CA VAL A 71 -4.16 26.00 -3.26
C VAL A 71 -2.81 25.29 -3.43
N GLY A 72 -2.31 25.18 -4.66
CA GLY A 72 -0.92 24.78 -4.93
C GLY A 72 -0.73 23.31 -5.34
N ALA A 73 -1.68 22.43 -5.04
CA ALA A 73 -1.66 21.04 -5.53
C ALA A 73 -1.55 20.99 -7.07
N VAL A 74 -0.75 20.05 -7.61
CA VAL A 74 -0.47 19.93 -9.04
C VAL A 74 -0.65 18.51 -9.59
N ASN A 75 -1.11 18.42 -10.84
CA ASN A 75 -1.11 17.20 -11.66
C ASN A 75 -0.68 17.51 -13.09
N ILE A 76 -0.29 16.49 -13.84
CA ILE A 76 -0.08 16.59 -15.28
C ILE A 76 -1.38 16.20 -15.98
N CYS A 77 -1.85 17.05 -16.89
CA CYS A 77 -3.01 16.74 -17.73
C CYS A 77 -2.61 15.62 -18.70
N ASN A 78 -3.18 14.42 -18.57
CA ASN A 78 -2.87 13.27 -19.42
C ASN A 78 -3.69 13.22 -20.72
N GLN A 79 -4.70 14.08 -20.86
CA GLN A 79 -5.58 14.12 -22.01
C GLN A 79 -6.23 15.50 -22.18
N LYS A 80 -6.70 15.79 -23.39
CA LYS A 80 -7.41 17.04 -23.67
C LYS A 80 -8.68 17.16 -22.82
N SER A 81 -8.76 18.21 -22.00
CA SER A 81 -9.77 18.31 -20.94
C SER A 81 -10.29 19.73 -20.77
N ILE A 82 -11.51 19.86 -20.27
CA ILE A 82 -12.10 21.13 -19.82
C ILE A 82 -11.71 21.35 -18.37
N ILE A 83 -11.30 22.57 -18.02
CA ILE A 83 -10.93 22.93 -16.65
C ILE A 83 -11.88 23.95 -16.04
N GLY A 84 -12.38 23.64 -14.85
CA GLY A 84 -13.25 24.47 -14.05
C GLY A 84 -12.51 25.62 -13.36
N ARG A 85 -13.27 26.55 -12.78
CA ARG A 85 -12.74 27.77 -12.12
C ARG A 85 -11.82 27.53 -10.92
N GLY A 86 -11.76 26.30 -10.42
CA GLY A 86 -10.87 25.89 -9.33
C GLY A 86 -9.46 25.53 -9.79
N LEU A 87 -9.23 25.41 -11.09
CA LEU A 87 -7.94 25.03 -11.68
C LEU A 87 -7.41 26.10 -12.63
N SER A 88 -6.08 26.10 -12.82
CA SER A 88 -5.42 26.73 -13.96
C SER A 88 -4.53 25.70 -14.66
N ALA A 89 -4.45 25.77 -15.98
CA ALA A 89 -3.49 25.01 -16.77
C ALA A 89 -2.27 25.89 -17.08
N ILE A 90 -1.08 25.33 -16.95
CA ILE A 90 0.20 25.97 -17.23
C ILE A 90 0.87 25.16 -18.35
N ARG A 91 0.98 25.78 -19.51
CA ARG A 91 1.63 25.18 -20.68
C ARG A 91 3.05 25.71 -20.79
N PRO A 92 4.09 24.89 -20.54
CA PRO A 92 5.48 25.33 -20.68
C PRO A 92 5.80 25.73 -22.13
N LEU A 93 6.64 26.75 -22.30
CA LEU A 93 7.26 27.10 -23.59
C LEU A 93 8.48 26.21 -23.85
N PRO A 94 9.02 26.15 -25.08
CA PRO A 94 10.12 25.22 -25.44
C PRO A 94 11.39 25.32 -24.58
N GLU A 95 11.63 26.44 -23.90
CA GLU A 95 12.78 26.63 -23.01
C GLU A 95 12.59 26.06 -21.59
N LEU A 96 11.38 25.59 -21.26
CA LEU A 96 11.01 25.07 -19.96
C LEU A 96 10.57 23.61 -20.09
N ASP A 97 11.29 22.70 -19.44
CA ASP A 97 10.89 21.30 -19.37
C ASP A 97 9.63 21.15 -18.50
N ARG A 98 8.70 20.33 -18.97
CA ARG A 98 7.39 20.13 -18.32
C ARG A 98 7.54 19.44 -16.97
N LEU A 99 8.35 18.38 -16.89
CA LEU A 99 8.50 17.62 -15.65
C LEU A 99 9.28 18.43 -14.62
N PHE A 100 10.28 19.19 -15.05
CA PHE A 100 10.96 20.16 -14.21
C PHE A 100 9.97 21.17 -13.61
N LEU A 101 9.08 21.74 -14.44
CA LEU A 101 8.02 22.64 -13.96
C LEU A 101 7.08 21.94 -12.96
N TYR A 102 6.67 20.70 -13.24
CA TYR A 102 5.84 19.90 -12.33
C TYR A 102 6.49 19.76 -10.96
N TYR A 103 7.73 19.27 -10.90
CA TYR A 103 8.45 19.07 -9.63
C TYR A 103 8.72 20.38 -8.91
N PHE A 104 9.04 21.47 -9.64
CA PHE A 104 9.22 22.78 -9.03
C PHE A 104 7.94 23.26 -8.35
N LEU A 105 6.80 23.20 -9.04
CA LEU A 105 5.52 23.64 -8.47
C LEU A 105 5.11 22.75 -7.28
N LYS A 106 5.30 21.43 -7.39
CA LYS A 106 5.05 20.46 -6.31
C LYS A 106 5.86 20.77 -5.06
N ALA A 107 7.17 21.00 -5.22
CA ALA A 107 8.06 21.37 -4.11
C ALA A 107 7.74 22.74 -3.48
N ASN A 108 6.98 23.58 -4.19
CA ASN A 108 6.58 24.91 -3.73
C ASN A 108 5.11 24.99 -3.33
N GLU A 109 4.39 23.86 -3.15
CA GLU A 109 2.95 23.86 -2.83
C GLU A 109 2.63 24.75 -1.63
N GLU A 110 3.35 24.60 -0.50
CA GLU A 110 3.13 25.42 0.70
C GLU A 110 3.39 26.91 0.48
N ARG A 111 4.44 27.25 -0.27
CA ARG A 111 4.77 28.64 -0.60
C ARG A 111 3.70 29.25 -1.50
N ILE A 112 3.17 28.48 -2.45
CA ILE A 112 2.10 28.92 -3.35
C ILE A 112 0.79 29.05 -2.56
N ASP A 113 0.50 28.12 -1.66
CA ASP A 113 -0.65 28.22 -0.77
C ASP A 113 -0.55 29.49 0.08
N ALA A 114 0.61 29.81 0.65
CA ALA A 114 0.84 31.03 1.44
C ALA A 114 0.55 32.35 0.68
N LEU A 115 0.66 32.36 -0.65
CA LEU A 115 0.29 33.51 -1.48
C LEU A 115 -1.23 33.67 -1.66
N GLY A 116 -2.01 32.66 -1.29
CA GLY A 116 -3.45 32.68 -1.39
C GLY A 116 -4.10 33.71 -0.45
N THR A 117 -5.09 34.42 -0.97
CA THR A 117 -5.83 35.48 -0.26
C THR A 117 -7.26 35.03 0.06
N GLY A 118 -7.87 35.61 1.10
CA GLY A 118 -9.28 35.37 1.50
C GLY A 118 -9.42 34.64 2.83
N SER A 119 -10.27 35.15 3.73
CA SER A 119 -10.46 34.61 5.09
C SER A 119 -11.39 33.39 5.17
N THR A 120 -12.37 33.28 4.26
CA THR A 120 -13.31 32.14 4.21
C THR A 120 -12.90 31.06 3.20
N PHE A 121 -12.35 31.46 2.05
CA PHE A 121 -11.81 30.54 1.04
C PHE A 121 -10.52 31.11 0.45
N LYS A 122 -9.40 30.46 0.74
CA LYS A 122 -8.09 30.84 0.23
C LYS A 122 -8.01 30.56 -1.28
N ALA A 123 -7.61 31.55 -2.06
CA ALA A 123 -7.45 31.44 -3.51
C ALA A 123 -6.27 32.26 -4.02
N ILE A 124 -5.63 31.79 -5.08
CA ILE A 124 -4.57 32.50 -5.79
C ILE A 124 -5.10 33.05 -7.12
N THR A 125 -4.78 34.30 -7.43
CA THR A 125 -5.19 34.93 -8.69
C THR A 125 -4.26 34.52 -9.83
N GLN A 126 -4.76 34.57 -11.07
CA GLN A 126 -3.94 34.28 -12.24
C GLN A 126 -2.72 35.21 -12.34
N ASP A 127 -2.86 36.48 -11.93
CA ASP A 127 -1.74 37.42 -11.93
C ASP A 127 -0.68 37.11 -10.89
N THR A 128 -1.06 36.52 -9.75
CA THR A 128 -0.10 36.04 -8.75
C THR A 128 0.63 34.81 -9.29
N LEU A 129 -0.10 33.86 -9.89
CA LEU A 129 0.50 32.66 -10.51
C LEU A 129 1.51 33.03 -11.60
N LYS A 130 1.18 34.01 -12.45
CA LYS A 130 2.05 34.56 -13.50
C LYS A 130 3.36 35.18 -12.99
N LYS A 131 3.38 35.66 -11.75
CA LYS A 131 4.53 36.31 -11.09
C LYS A 131 5.42 35.34 -10.32
N ILE A 132 5.05 34.06 -10.23
CA ILE A 132 5.93 33.07 -9.59
C ILE A 132 7.24 33.02 -10.36
N GLU A 133 8.33 33.28 -9.67
CA GLU A 133 9.69 33.16 -10.19
C GLU A 133 10.07 31.68 -10.26
N ILE A 134 10.42 31.24 -11.46
CA ILE A 134 10.87 29.88 -11.76
C ILE A 134 12.36 29.91 -12.05
N PRO A 135 13.19 29.12 -11.34
CA PRO A 135 14.59 28.93 -11.71
C PRO A 135 14.68 28.30 -13.10
N LEU A 136 15.50 28.87 -13.98
CA LEU A 136 15.62 28.41 -15.37
C LEU A 136 17.08 28.01 -15.69
N PRO A 137 17.55 26.84 -15.23
CA PRO A 137 18.82 26.29 -15.68
C PRO A 137 18.76 25.88 -17.16
N PRO A 138 19.89 25.53 -17.80
CA PRO A 138 19.90 24.97 -19.15
C PRO A 138 18.92 23.81 -19.29
N LEU A 139 18.28 23.66 -20.46
CA LEU A 139 17.22 22.67 -20.67
C LEU A 139 17.66 21.24 -20.31
N ASN A 140 18.91 20.87 -20.65
CA ASN A 140 19.48 19.58 -20.29
C ASN A 140 19.55 19.35 -18.78
N ASP A 141 19.87 20.40 -18.01
CA ASP A 141 19.92 20.32 -16.55
C ASP A 141 18.51 20.24 -15.96
N GLN A 142 17.52 20.92 -16.57
CA GLN A 142 16.11 20.77 -16.18
C GLN A 142 15.65 19.30 -16.34
N ILE A 143 15.97 18.68 -17.47
CA ILE A 143 15.65 17.27 -17.76
C ILE A 143 16.34 16.34 -16.74
N ARG A 144 17.63 16.56 -16.47
CA ARG A 144 18.38 15.77 -15.47
C ARG A 144 17.77 15.88 -14.07
N ILE A 145 17.42 17.09 -13.64
CA ILE A 145 16.78 17.35 -12.35
C ILE A 145 15.44 16.60 -12.29
N ALA A 146 14.61 16.74 -13.31
CA ALA A 146 13.30 16.10 -13.36
C ALA A 146 13.41 14.57 -13.32
N HIS A 147 14.36 14.00 -14.06
CA HIS A 147 14.64 12.57 -14.06
C HIS A 147 15.12 12.06 -12.69
N LEU A 148 16.02 12.79 -12.00
CA LEU A 148 16.45 12.43 -10.65
C LEU A 148 15.30 12.45 -9.64
N LEU A 149 14.51 13.52 -9.64
CA LEU A 149 13.37 13.65 -8.72
C LEU A 149 12.32 12.58 -8.99
N GLY A 150 12.04 12.29 -10.25
CA GLY A 150 11.12 11.22 -10.64
C GLY A 150 11.59 9.83 -10.25
N LYS A 151 12.89 9.55 -10.34
CA LYS A 151 13.45 8.28 -9.85
C LYS A 151 13.23 8.10 -8.35
N VAL A 152 13.51 9.12 -7.55
CA VAL A 152 13.31 9.05 -6.09
C VAL A 152 11.83 8.93 -5.74
N GLU A 153 10.96 9.68 -6.43
CA GLU A 153 9.50 9.57 -6.26
C GLU A 153 8.98 8.17 -6.62
N GLY A 154 9.47 7.57 -7.70
CA GLY A 154 9.16 6.19 -8.06
C GLY A 154 9.55 5.18 -6.97
N LEU A 155 10.75 5.35 -6.38
CA LEU A 155 11.20 4.51 -5.26
C LEU A 155 10.31 4.68 -4.01
N ILE A 156 9.87 5.91 -3.71
CA ILE A 156 8.93 6.20 -2.62
C ILE A 156 7.59 5.49 -2.85
N ALA A 157 7.05 5.59 -4.06
CA ALA A 157 5.80 4.93 -4.44
C ALA A 157 5.89 3.40 -4.32
N GLN A 158 6.96 2.81 -4.86
CA GLN A 158 7.23 1.37 -4.73
C GLN A 158 7.35 0.95 -3.26
N ARG A 159 8.01 1.75 -2.41
CA ARG A 159 8.16 1.41 -0.99
C ARG A 159 6.82 1.42 -0.26
N LYS A 160 5.94 2.38 -0.57
CA LYS A 160 4.56 2.42 -0.05
C LYS A 160 3.75 1.22 -0.52
N GLN A 161 3.87 0.84 -1.78
CA GLN A 161 3.22 -0.36 -2.34
C GLN A 161 3.71 -1.64 -1.66
N HIS A 162 5.02 -1.80 -1.45
CA HIS A 162 5.57 -2.97 -0.76
C HIS A 162 5.06 -3.10 0.68
N LEU A 163 4.90 -1.98 1.40
CA LEU A 163 4.31 -1.99 2.74
C LEU A 163 2.85 -2.51 2.71
N GLN A 164 2.06 -2.05 1.74
CA GLN A 164 0.68 -2.53 1.53
C GLN A 164 0.64 -4.03 1.17
N GLN A 165 1.55 -4.49 0.30
CA GLN A 165 1.64 -5.90 -0.07
C GLN A 165 2.01 -6.80 1.12
N LEU A 166 2.83 -6.32 2.06
CA LEU A 166 3.15 -7.06 3.28
C LEU A 166 1.92 -7.18 4.20
N ASP A 167 1.10 -6.14 4.29
CA ASP A 167 -0.18 -6.20 5.02
C ASP A 167 -1.15 -7.19 4.38
N ASP A 168 -1.22 -7.22 3.05
CA ASP A 168 -2.09 -8.14 2.33
C ASP A 168 -1.58 -9.58 2.37
N LEU A 169 -0.26 -9.79 2.32
CA LEU A 169 0.36 -11.10 2.55
C LEU A 169 -0.01 -11.66 3.93
N LEU A 170 0.03 -10.83 4.97
CA LEU A 170 -0.30 -11.23 6.32
C LEU A 170 -1.78 -11.65 6.47
N LYS A 171 -2.70 -10.93 5.81
CA LYS A 171 -4.12 -11.30 5.75
C LYS A 171 -4.32 -12.61 4.99
N SER A 172 -3.66 -12.77 3.84
CA SER A 172 -3.71 -13.98 3.03
C SER A 172 -3.18 -15.18 3.80
N GLN A 173 -2.05 -15.03 4.50
CA GLN A 173 -1.49 -16.10 5.33
C GLN A 173 -2.43 -16.50 6.47
N PHE A 174 -3.08 -15.53 7.12
CA PHE A 174 -4.08 -15.81 8.15
C PHE A 174 -5.27 -16.61 7.57
N LEU A 175 -5.76 -16.20 6.39
CA LEU A 175 -6.85 -16.90 5.70
C LEU A 175 -6.45 -18.32 5.27
N GLU A 176 -5.24 -18.50 4.74
CA GLU A 176 -4.71 -19.81 4.36
C GLU A 176 -4.60 -20.76 5.57
N MET A 177 -4.07 -20.26 6.69
CA MET A 177 -3.81 -21.08 7.88
C MET A 177 -5.09 -21.43 8.65
N PHE A 178 -6.08 -20.55 8.66
CA PHE A 178 -7.26 -20.69 9.53
C PHE A 178 -8.59 -20.80 8.78
N GLY A 179 -8.60 -20.57 7.46
CA GLY A 179 -9.80 -20.48 6.62
C GLY A 179 -10.62 -19.22 6.88
N ASP A 180 -11.74 -19.07 6.16
CA ASP A 180 -12.73 -18.05 6.53
C ASP A 180 -13.42 -18.50 7.82
N LEU A 181 -12.98 -17.96 8.94
CA LEU A 181 -13.52 -18.27 10.27
C LEU A 181 -14.99 -17.84 10.45
N ALA A 182 -15.56 -17.01 9.56
CA ALA A 182 -16.97 -16.69 9.58
C ALA A 182 -17.83 -17.79 8.93
N ARG A 183 -17.32 -18.39 7.85
CA ARG A 183 -17.93 -19.55 7.18
C ARG A 183 -17.60 -20.87 7.86
N ASN A 184 -16.49 -20.87 8.61
CA ASN A 184 -15.91 -22.04 9.24
C ASN A 184 -15.54 -23.13 8.22
N ASP A 185 -14.90 -22.74 7.11
CA ASP A 185 -14.56 -23.64 6.00
C ASP A 185 -13.72 -24.85 6.45
N MET A 186 -12.89 -24.67 7.48
CA MET A 186 -12.03 -25.70 8.07
C MET A 186 -12.73 -26.55 9.15
N GLY A 187 -14.01 -26.30 9.45
CA GLY A 187 -14.78 -27.10 10.41
C GLY A 187 -14.32 -26.98 11.87
N TRP A 188 -13.68 -25.88 12.26
CA TRP A 188 -13.21 -25.68 13.62
C TRP A 188 -14.35 -25.77 14.64
N GLN A 189 -14.07 -26.41 15.76
CA GLN A 189 -14.95 -26.32 16.93
C GLN A 189 -14.80 -24.94 17.58
N TYR A 190 -15.85 -24.46 18.22
CA TYR A 190 -15.85 -23.17 18.92
C TYR A 190 -16.11 -23.36 20.40
N ALA A 191 -15.45 -22.55 21.22
CA ALA A 191 -15.71 -22.47 22.65
C ALA A 191 -15.82 -21.02 23.12
N LYS A 192 -16.41 -20.84 24.31
CA LYS A 192 -16.40 -19.56 25.00
C LYS A 192 -14.97 -19.20 25.41
N LEU A 193 -14.58 -17.95 25.12
CA LEU A 193 -13.30 -17.38 25.52
C LEU A 193 -13.07 -17.46 27.03
N ASP A 194 -14.13 -17.41 27.83
CA ASP A 194 -14.08 -17.54 29.29
C ASP A 194 -13.23 -18.71 29.80
N GLY A 195 -13.31 -19.87 29.13
CA GLY A 195 -12.55 -21.07 29.52
C GLY A 195 -11.04 -20.93 29.37
N TYR A 196 -10.58 -19.90 28.65
CA TYR A 196 -9.17 -19.64 28.35
C TYR A 196 -8.64 -18.38 29.03
N ILE A 197 -9.51 -17.54 29.58
CA ILE A 197 -9.12 -16.27 30.22
C ILE A 197 -8.45 -16.54 31.58
N THR A 198 -7.23 -16.05 31.75
CA THR A 198 -6.52 -16.03 33.05
C THR A 198 -6.60 -14.68 33.75
N HIS A 199 -6.75 -13.59 32.99
CA HIS A 199 -6.97 -12.24 33.52
C HIS A 199 -7.86 -11.44 32.57
N LEU A 200 -8.90 -10.81 33.11
CA LEU A 200 -9.78 -9.92 32.35
C LEU A 200 -10.16 -8.73 33.23
N THR A 201 -9.81 -7.54 32.79
CA THR A 201 -10.13 -6.31 33.53
C THR A 201 -10.20 -5.11 32.60
N SER A 202 -10.85 -4.03 33.07
CA SER A 202 -10.84 -2.72 32.40
C SER A 202 -10.27 -1.63 33.31
N GLY A 203 -9.83 -0.52 32.75
CA GLY A 203 -9.32 0.60 33.55
C GLY A 203 -10.35 1.18 34.51
N GLY A 204 -9.90 1.73 35.64
CA GLY A 204 -10.79 2.37 36.62
C GLY A 204 -11.23 3.78 36.22
N ARG A 205 -12.28 4.27 36.87
CA ARG A 205 -12.72 5.67 36.77
C ARG A 205 -11.96 6.46 37.83
N GLY A 206 -11.03 7.31 37.44
CA GLY A 206 -10.24 8.10 38.40
C GLY A 206 -8.77 8.32 38.03
N TRP A 207 -8.31 7.78 36.89
CA TRP A 207 -6.93 7.96 36.43
C TRP A 207 -6.57 9.39 36.04
N ALA A 208 -7.55 10.28 35.85
CA ALA A 208 -7.34 11.68 35.48
C ALA A 208 -6.36 12.41 36.41
N LYS A 209 -6.40 12.14 37.71
CA LYS A 209 -5.51 12.77 38.70
C LYS A 209 -4.06 12.27 38.68
N TYR A 210 -3.79 11.19 37.94
CA TYR A 210 -2.46 10.59 37.83
C TYR A 210 -1.76 10.95 36.51
N TYR A 211 -2.43 11.67 35.60
CA TYR A 211 -1.80 12.13 34.37
C TYR A 211 -0.55 12.97 34.66
N SER A 212 0.46 12.80 33.82
CA SER A 212 1.72 13.52 33.92
C SER A 212 2.35 13.65 32.54
N ASP A 213 3.27 14.59 32.39
CA ASP A 213 4.06 14.78 31.17
C ASP A 213 5.15 13.70 31.00
N SER A 214 5.39 12.92 32.06
CA SER A 214 6.35 11.80 32.09
C SER A 214 5.86 10.68 33.00
N GLY A 215 6.50 9.52 32.96
CA GLY A 215 6.16 8.39 33.83
C GLY A 215 5.87 7.11 33.05
N LYS A 216 4.88 6.34 33.51
CA LYS A 216 4.50 5.08 32.88
C LYS A 216 3.46 5.32 31.81
N ARG A 217 3.51 4.55 30.73
CA ARG A 217 2.61 4.76 29.60
C ARG A 217 1.15 4.48 30.00
N PHE A 218 0.24 5.31 29.51
CA PHE A 218 -1.19 5.16 29.73
C PHE A 218 -1.92 4.91 28.41
N ILE A 219 -2.39 3.68 28.21
CA ILE A 219 -3.04 3.25 26.98
C ILE A 219 -4.52 3.64 27.01
N ARG A 220 -4.85 4.62 26.16
CA ARG A 220 -6.19 5.14 25.90
C ARG A 220 -6.81 4.38 24.73
N SER A 221 -8.10 4.58 24.50
CA SER A 221 -8.80 3.92 23.38
C SER A 221 -8.30 4.34 22.00
N LEU A 222 -7.66 5.52 21.88
CA LEU A 222 -7.02 5.97 20.64
C LEU A 222 -5.66 5.31 20.40
N ASP A 223 -5.00 4.82 21.45
CA ASP A 223 -3.71 4.14 21.35
C ASP A 223 -3.88 2.69 20.86
N VAL A 224 -5.06 2.09 21.08
CA VAL A 224 -5.38 0.76 20.54
C VAL A 224 -5.80 0.91 19.07
N GLN A 225 -5.00 0.33 18.17
CA GLN A 225 -5.27 0.22 16.74
C GLN A 225 -5.51 -1.24 16.38
N MET A 226 -5.89 -1.55 15.13
CA MET A 226 -6.07 -2.95 14.73
C MET A 226 -4.71 -3.66 14.66
N ASN A 227 -4.53 -4.65 15.51
CA ASN A 227 -3.36 -5.51 15.65
C ASN A 227 -2.04 -4.82 16.08
N HIS A 228 -2.07 -3.54 16.47
CA HIS A 228 -0.89 -2.85 17.02
C HIS A 228 -1.28 -1.75 18.02
N ILE A 229 -0.32 -1.34 18.84
CA ILE A 229 -0.43 -0.19 19.72
C ILE A 229 0.17 1.02 18.98
N GLY A 230 -0.60 2.10 18.85
CA GLY A 230 -0.17 3.34 18.21
C GLY A 230 1.06 3.95 18.88
N LYS A 231 1.90 4.66 18.14
CA LYS A 231 3.16 5.23 18.67
C LYS A 231 3.11 6.76 18.79
N ASP A 232 2.01 7.38 18.36
CA ASP A 232 1.82 8.83 18.33
C ASP A 232 0.96 9.30 19.52
N ASP A 233 1.14 10.56 19.93
CA ASP A 233 0.39 11.19 21.04
C ASP A 233 0.36 10.32 22.31
N ILE A 234 1.52 9.85 22.77
CA ILE A 234 1.59 8.97 23.94
C ILE A 234 1.22 9.73 25.21
N ALA A 235 0.30 9.18 26.02
CA ALA A 235 -0.02 9.70 27.35
C ALA A 235 0.75 8.97 28.45
N TYR A 236 1.09 9.69 29.52
CA TYR A 236 1.78 9.15 30.69
C TYR A 236 1.01 9.37 31.98
N VAL A 237 1.25 8.48 32.95
CA VAL A 237 0.70 8.54 34.31
C VAL A 237 1.77 8.21 35.35
N ASN A 238 1.61 8.78 36.54
CA ASN A 238 2.28 8.33 37.75
C ASN A 238 1.32 7.39 38.50
N PRO A 239 1.39 6.06 38.27
CA PRO A 239 0.41 5.13 38.78
C PRO A 239 0.44 5.09 40.32
N PRO A 240 -0.73 4.97 40.98
CA PRO A 240 -0.76 4.74 42.42
C PRO A 240 -0.26 3.33 42.76
N SER A 241 0.24 3.14 43.98
CA SER A 241 0.56 1.80 44.49
C SER A 241 -0.68 1.19 45.14
N ASN A 242 -1.63 0.69 44.34
CA ASN A 242 -2.86 0.05 44.84
C ASN A 242 -3.35 -1.09 43.94
N ALA A 243 -4.35 -1.83 44.42
CA ALA A 243 -4.94 -2.97 43.71
C ALA A 243 -5.53 -2.61 42.34
N GLU A 244 -5.94 -1.35 42.13
CA GLU A 244 -6.41 -0.90 40.81
C GLU A 244 -5.26 -0.79 39.82
N ALA A 245 -4.15 -0.16 40.19
CA ALA A 245 -2.97 -0.14 39.34
C ALA A 245 -2.46 -1.56 39.07
N ASP A 246 -2.40 -2.43 40.09
CA ASP A 246 -1.92 -3.80 39.91
C ASP A 246 -2.75 -4.60 38.92
N ARG A 247 -4.09 -4.50 38.97
CA ARG A 247 -4.95 -5.22 38.02
C ARG A 247 -4.88 -4.64 36.61
N THR A 248 -4.71 -3.33 36.44
CA THR A 248 -4.69 -2.65 35.13
C THR A 248 -3.30 -2.54 34.50
N ARG A 249 -2.27 -3.05 35.17
CA ARG A 249 -0.91 -3.13 34.64
C ARG A 249 -0.86 -4.12 33.47
N VAL A 250 -0.37 -3.63 32.35
CA VAL A 250 -0.22 -4.38 31.10
C VAL A 250 0.99 -5.30 31.19
N GLN A 251 0.88 -6.49 30.60
CA GLN A 251 1.96 -7.47 30.46
C GLN A 251 2.14 -7.86 29.00
N SER A 252 3.35 -8.28 28.63
CA SER A 252 3.60 -8.90 27.33
C SER A 252 2.68 -10.10 27.12
N GLY A 253 2.12 -10.20 25.92
CA GLY A 253 1.12 -11.21 25.57
C GLY A 253 -0.30 -10.89 26.03
N ASP A 254 -0.57 -9.72 26.61
CA ASP A 254 -1.95 -9.25 26.77
C ASP A 254 -2.57 -8.90 25.42
N VAL A 255 -3.87 -9.16 25.27
CA VAL A 255 -4.68 -8.61 24.19
C VAL A 255 -5.51 -7.45 24.74
N LEU A 256 -5.40 -6.28 24.13
CA LEU A 256 -6.12 -5.07 24.51
C LEU A 256 -7.32 -4.89 23.60
N LEU A 257 -8.51 -4.69 24.18
CA LEU A 257 -9.76 -4.45 23.45
C LEU A 257 -10.38 -3.12 23.89
N THR A 258 -10.74 -2.25 22.96
CA THR A 258 -11.52 -1.05 23.28
C THR A 258 -12.97 -1.41 23.53
N ILE A 259 -13.47 -1.04 24.72
CA ILE A 259 -14.79 -1.46 25.21
C ILE A 259 -15.82 -0.34 25.23
N THR A 260 -15.39 0.93 25.13
CA THR A 260 -16.28 2.10 25.08
C THR A 260 -15.64 3.24 24.29
N GLY A 261 -16.45 4.21 23.85
CA GLY A 261 -15.99 5.39 23.10
C GLY A 261 -16.15 5.24 21.58
N SER A 262 -15.74 6.26 20.82
CA SER A 262 -15.92 6.30 19.35
C SER A 262 -15.13 5.23 18.59
N LYS A 263 -14.18 4.58 19.27
CA LYS A 263 -13.27 3.57 18.70
C LYS A 263 -13.50 2.17 19.29
N ILE A 264 -14.69 1.88 19.81
CA ILE A 264 -15.07 0.57 20.37
C ILE A 264 -14.81 -0.58 19.37
N GLY A 265 -14.31 -1.71 19.87
CA GLY A 265 -14.03 -2.91 19.09
C GLY A 265 -12.63 -3.01 18.49
N ARG A 266 -11.80 -1.97 18.56
CA ARG A 266 -10.39 -2.07 18.17
C ARG A 266 -9.64 -2.99 19.12
N VAL A 267 -8.75 -3.80 18.55
CA VAL A 267 -8.03 -4.83 19.29
C VAL A 267 -6.58 -4.88 18.84
N CYS A 268 -5.67 -5.03 19.79
CA CYS A 268 -4.26 -5.31 19.52
C CYS A 268 -3.69 -6.27 20.57
N PHE A 269 -2.52 -6.83 20.30
CA PHE A 269 -1.74 -7.56 21.29
C PHE A 269 -0.57 -6.70 21.79
N VAL A 270 -0.06 -7.03 22.97
CA VAL A 270 1.09 -6.39 23.60
C VAL A 270 2.33 -7.21 23.28
N PRO A 271 3.34 -6.64 22.59
CA PRO A 271 4.52 -7.38 22.18
C PRO A 271 5.42 -7.77 23.36
N GLU A 272 6.40 -8.63 23.09
CA GLU A 272 7.50 -8.88 24.03
C GLU A 272 8.29 -7.58 24.29
N ASN A 273 8.88 -7.49 25.48
CA ASN A 273 9.68 -6.32 25.91
C ASN A 273 8.94 -4.97 25.83
N PHE A 274 7.60 -4.99 25.93
CA PHE A 274 6.82 -3.76 25.97
C PHE A 274 7.08 -2.98 27.26
N GLU A 275 7.13 -1.66 27.14
CA GLU A 275 7.31 -0.77 28.30
C GLU A 275 6.18 -0.95 29.32
N GLU A 276 6.46 -0.65 30.59
CA GLU A 276 5.44 -0.73 31.62
C GLU A 276 4.32 0.28 31.36
N ALA A 277 3.10 -0.24 31.26
CA ALA A 277 1.94 0.54 30.89
C ALA A 277 0.68 0.15 31.68
N TYR A 278 -0.29 1.07 31.71
CA TYR A 278 -1.60 0.90 32.34
C TYR A 278 -2.71 1.28 31.37
N ILE A 279 -3.88 0.66 31.51
CA ILE A 279 -5.01 0.91 30.62
C ILE A 279 -6.02 1.92 31.19
N SER A 280 -6.60 2.73 30.29
CA SER A 280 -7.74 3.59 30.59
C SER A 280 -9.05 2.82 30.77
N GLN A 281 -10.08 3.47 31.32
CA GLN A 281 -11.43 2.90 31.47
C GLN A 281 -12.08 2.44 30.15
N HIS A 282 -11.54 2.88 29.02
CA HIS A 282 -12.07 2.57 27.69
C HIS A 282 -11.42 1.34 27.05
N VAL A 283 -10.41 0.75 27.71
CA VAL A 283 -9.64 -0.40 27.24
C VAL A 283 -9.77 -1.53 28.24
N SER A 284 -9.84 -2.77 27.76
CA SER A 284 -9.83 -4.01 28.53
C SER A 284 -8.57 -4.79 28.22
N ILE A 285 -7.94 -5.36 29.25
CA ILE A 285 -6.91 -6.41 29.11
C ILE A 285 -7.62 -7.75 29.05
N ILE A 286 -7.23 -8.58 28.08
CA ILE A 286 -7.63 -9.97 27.91
C ILE A 286 -6.34 -10.79 27.89
N ARG A 287 -6.08 -11.54 28.96
CA ARG A 287 -4.95 -12.47 29.05
C ARG A 287 -5.47 -13.89 29.00
N THR A 288 -4.88 -14.71 28.14
CA THR A 288 -5.33 -16.08 27.89
C THR A 288 -4.26 -17.12 28.18
N LYS A 289 -4.69 -18.35 28.44
CA LYS A 289 -3.85 -19.56 28.44
C LYS A 289 -4.30 -20.45 27.29
N GLY A 290 -3.35 -21.04 26.56
CA GLY A 290 -3.64 -21.96 25.45
C GLY A 290 -4.17 -21.29 24.18
N ILE A 291 -4.16 -19.95 24.13
CA ILE A 291 -4.46 -19.16 22.92
C ILE A 291 -3.33 -18.15 22.76
N ASN A 292 -2.70 -18.13 21.58
CA ASN A 292 -1.65 -17.17 21.26
C ASN A 292 -2.27 -15.75 21.11
N PRO A 293 -1.67 -14.72 21.71
CA PRO A 293 -2.23 -13.37 21.70
C PRO A 293 -2.24 -12.71 20.32
N VAL A 294 -1.26 -13.01 19.46
CA VAL A 294 -1.23 -12.51 18.07
C VAL A 294 -2.41 -13.10 17.31
N PHE A 295 -2.62 -14.42 17.39
CA PHE A 295 -3.77 -15.08 16.80
C PHE A 295 -5.10 -14.51 17.30
N LEU A 296 -5.26 -14.35 18.62
CA LEU A 296 -6.49 -13.82 19.21
C LEU A 296 -6.76 -12.38 18.76
N SER A 297 -5.74 -11.54 18.69
CA SER A 297 -5.86 -10.18 18.17
C SER A 297 -6.34 -10.19 16.72
N PHE A 298 -5.72 -10.98 15.85
CA PHE A 298 -6.11 -11.09 14.44
C PHE A 298 -7.52 -11.62 14.28
N TYR A 299 -7.89 -12.67 15.01
CA TYR A 299 -9.24 -13.21 15.04
C TYR A 299 -10.28 -12.16 15.44
N LEU A 300 -10.02 -11.43 16.53
CA LEU A 300 -10.92 -10.39 17.01
C LEU A 300 -10.99 -9.19 16.05
N SER A 301 -9.93 -8.91 15.30
CA SER A 301 -9.87 -7.82 14.31
C SER A 301 -10.60 -8.11 13.00
N ALA A 302 -10.82 -9.39 12.67
CA ALA A 302 -11.41 -9.80 11.41
C ALA A 302 -12.89 -9.39 11.29
N GLU A 303 -13.25 -8.78 10.15
CA GLU A 303 -14.54 -8.13 9.88
C GLU A 303 -15.74 -9.06 10.10
N HIS A 304 -15.65 -10.29 9.59
CA HIS A 304 -16.79 -11.22 9.52
C HIS A 304 -16.84 -12.23 10.67
N SER A 305 -15.81 -12.30 11.50
CA SER A 305 -15.73 -13.19 12.67
C SER A 305 -15.72 -12.41 13.98
N GLY A 306 -14.56 -11.95 14.45
CA GLY A 306 -14.39 -11.24 15.71
C GLY A 306 -15.18 -9.93 15.78
N GLN A 307 -15.02 -9.07 14.78
CA GLN A 307 -15.73 -7.78 14.74
C GLN A 307 -17.25 -7.95 14.64
N ARG A 308 -17.72 -9.01 13.99
CA ARG A 308 -19.14 -9.35 13.93
C ARG A 308 -19.70 -9.66 15.32
N GLN A 309 -18.97 -10.40 16.14
CA GLN A 309 -19.38 -10.68 17.52
C GLN A 309 -19.39 -9.42 18.37
N ILE A 310 -18.35 -8.60 18.25
CA ILE A 310 -18.23 -7.30 18.93
C ILE A 310 -19.43 -6.41 18.58
N LYS A 311 -19.72 -6.20 17.28
CA LYS A 311 -20.85 -5.40 16.79
C LYS A 311 -22.20 -5.91 17.32
N LYS A 312 -22.41 -7.25 17.34
CA LYS A 312 -23.66 -7.86 17.82
C LYS A 312 -23.88 -7.69 19.33
N GLN A 313 -22.80 -7.67 20.11
CA GLN A 313 -22.89 -7.59 21.57
C GLN A 313 -22.85 -6.15 22.10
N GLN A 314 -22.67 -5.13 21.26
CA GLN A 314 -22.72 -3.73 21.71
C GLN A 314 -24.10 -3.38 22.29
N TYR A 315 -24.12 -2.77 23.47
CA TYR A 315 -25.34 -2.30 24.13
C TYR A 315 -25.44 -0.77 24.13
N GLY A 316 -26.66 -0.23 24.06
CA GLY A 316 -26.95 1.20 24.20
C GLY A 316 -27.05 1.97 22.89
N GLN A 317 -28.23 2.54 22.61
CA GLN A 317 -28.56 3.27 21.37
C GLN A 317 -27.72 4.55 21.16
N ALA A 318 -27.28 5.21 22.24
CA ALA A 318 -26.55 6.49 22.18
C ALA A 318 -25.06 6.42 22.56
N LYS A 319 -24.63 5.38 23.29
CA LYS A 319 -23.23 5.13 23.67
C LYS A 319 -22.97 3.62 23.70
N PRO A 320 -22.63 3.01 22.55
CA PRO A 320 -22.34 1.59 22.47
C PRO A 320 -21.18 1.23 23.42
N GLY A 321 -21.36 0.17 24.20
CA GLY A 321 -20.37 -0.37 25.13
C GLY A 321 -20.25 -1.89 25.04
N LEU A 322 -19.14 -2.43 25.53
CA LEU A 322 -18.89 -3.86 25.76
C LEU A 322 -18.55 -4.04 27.24
N ASN A 323 -19.23 -4.97 27.91
CA ASN A 323 -18.92 -5.34 29.28
C ASN A 323 -18.05 -6.61 29.33
N LEU A 324 -17.44 -6.88 30.49
CA LEU A 324 -16.52 -8.02 30.64
C LEU A 324 -17.24 -9.37 30.47
N THR A 325 -18.50 -9.48 30.86
CA THR A 325 -19.31 -10.70 30.67
C THR A 325 -19.54 -11.00 29.19
N GLN A 326 -19.71 -9.96 28.36
CA GLN A 326 -19.82 -10.10 26.90
C GLN A 326 -18.51 -10.62 26.29
N ILE A 327 -17.38 -10.05 26.71
CA ILE A 327 -16.04 -10.52 26.27
C ILE A 327 -15.84 -11.99 26.62
N ARG A 328 -16.19 -12.41 27.84
CA ARG A 328 -16.14 -13.82 28.27
C ARG A 328 -16.95 -14.76 27.38
N ASN A 329 -18.07 -14.28 26.84
CA ASN A 329 -18.96 -15.07 26.00
C ASN A 329 -18.60 -15.06 24.51
N PHE A 330 -17.55 -14.34 24.09
CA PHE A 330 -17.04 -14.43 22.72
C PHE A 330 -16.71 -15.89 22.39
N GLN A 331 -17.18 -16.34 21.23
CA GLN A 331 -16.81 -17.62 20.68
C GLN A 331 -15.45 -17.49 20.00
N VAL A 332 -14.54 -18.41 20.28
CA VAL A 332 -13.23 -18.49 19.64
C VAL A 332 -13.04 -19.90 19.07
N PRO A 333 -12.43 -20.02 17.88
CA PRO A 333 -12.16 -21.32 17.28
C PRO A 333 -11.09 -22.05 18.09
N LEU A 334 -11.27 -23.36 18.25
CA LEU A 334 -10.32 -24.26 18.89
C LEU A 334 -9.30 -24.74 17.86
N VAL A 335 -8.31 -23.88 17.62
CA VAL A 335 -7.17 -24.20 16.76
C VAL A 335 -6.00 -24.67 17.62
N ASP A 336 -5.22 -25.63 17.14
CA ASP A 336 -4.03 -26.08 17.87
C ASP A 336 -3.03 -24.94 18.09
N ILE A 337 -2.49 -24.86 19.31
CA ILE A 337 -1.58 -23.78 19.71
C ILE A 337 -0.31 -23.74 18.85
N SER A 338 0.13 -24.87 18.29
CA SER A 338 1.31 -24.92 17.41
C SER A 338 1.11 -24.11 16.12
N ILE A 339 -0.07 -24.22 15.48
CA ILE A 339 -0.41 -23.47 14.26
C ILE A 339 -0.61 -21.98 14.58
N GLN A 340 -1.20 -21.67 15.73
CA GLN A 340 -1.32 -20.28 16.20
C GLN A 340 0.07 -19.65 16.41
N ASN A 341 1.01 -20.38 17.02
CA ASN A 341 2.39 -19.93 17.21
C ASN A 341 3.15 -19.80 15.88
N LEU A 342 2.90 -20.69 14.93
CA LEU A 342 3.48 -20.57 13.59
C LEU A 342 3.04 -19.26 12.92
N PHE A 343 1.77 -18.88 13.03
CA PHE A 343 1.28 -17.59 12.52
C PHE A 343 1.97 -16.42 13.23
N ALA A 344 2.15 -16.49 14.55
CA ALA A 344 2.87 -15.46 15.29
C ALA A 344 4.32 -15.28 14.80
N VAL A 345 5.03 -16.37 14.49
CA VAL A 345 6.38 -16.31 13.90
C VAL A 345 6.38 -15.67 12.52
N ILE A 346 5.38 -15.97 11.67
CA ILE A 346 5.26 -15.34 10.34
C ILE A 346 4.98 -13.85 10.50
N PHE A 347 4.05 -13.49 11.40
CA PHE A 347 3.73 -12.12 11.75
C PHE A 347 4.99 -11.33 12.15
N GLU A 348 5.78 -11.85 13.09
CA GLU A 348 7.01 -11.19 13.57
C GLU A 348 8.02 -10.96 12.44
N ARG A 349 8.18 -11.93 11.53
CA ARG A 349 9.06 -11.80 10.37
C ARG A 349 8.58 -10.72 9.40
N ILE A 350 7.27 -10.65 9.15
CA ILE A 350 6.67 -9.64 8.27
C ILE A 350 6.81 -8.25 8.88
N GLU A 351 6.53 -8.08 10.18
CA GLU A 351 6.70 -6.80 10.86
C GLU A 351 8.18 -6.34 10.85
N ALA A 352 9.14 -7.24 11.03
CA ALA A 352 10.57 -6.91 10.90
C ALA A 352 10.98 -6.46 9.47
N ILE A 353 10.29 -6.93 8.42
CA ILE A 353 10.47 -6.42 7.06
C ILE A 353 9.81 -5.05 6.92
N LYS A 354 8.59 -4.88 7.45
CA LYS A 354 7.87 -3.61 7.41
C LYS A 354 8.64 -2.49 8.09
N ASP A 355 9.23 -2.74 9.27
CA ASP A 355 10.05 -1.75 9.97
C ASP A 355 11.24 -1.29 9.11
N ARG A 356 11.93 -2.21 8.42
CA ARG A 356 13.03 -1.88 7.50
C ARG A 356 12.53 -1.07 6.30
N TYR A 357 11.36 -1.41 5.75
CA TYR A 357 10.77 -0.69 4.62
C TYR A 357 10.27 0.70 5.03
N GLN A 358 9.76 0.85 6.24
CA GLN A 358 9.34 2.13 6.80
C GLN A 358 10.55 3.05 7.01
N GLN A 359 11.66 2.54 7.53
CA GLN A 359 12.91 3.30 7.63
C GLN A 359 13.42 3.72 6.25
N SER A 360 13.47 2.77 5.30
CA SER A 360 13.86 3.07 3.91
C SER A 360 12.96 4.13 3.27
N LEU A 361 11.66 4.13 3.57
CA LEU A 361 10.72 5.15 3.09
C LEU A 361 11.08 6.53 3.64
N THR A 362 11.33 6.63 4.95
CA THR A 362 11.75 7.89 5.59
C THR A 362 13.07 8.43 5.02
N ASP A 363 14.02 7.54 4.74
CA ASP A 363 15.30 7.91 4.13
C ASP A 363 15.10 8.44 2.69
N LEU A 364 14.24 7.79 1.90
CA LEU A 364 13.90 8.23 0.54
C LEU A 364 13.17 9.58 0.52
N GLU A 365 12.23 9.81 1.44
CA GLU A 365 11.52 11.09 1.57
C GLU A 365 12.48 12.22 1.97
N SER A 366 13.43 11.93 2.87
CA SER A 366 14.49 12.86 3.26
C SER A 366 15.43 13.18 2.08
N LEU A 367 15.82 12.14 1.33
CA LEU A 367 16.65 12.29 0.13
C LEU A 367 15.96 13.14 -0.94
N TYR A 368 14.67 12.90 -1.20
CA TYR A 368 13.87 13.69 -2.12
C TYR A 368 13.87 15.18 -1.71
N GLY A 369 13.64 15.47 -0.42
CA GLY A 369 13.67 16.82 0.11
C GLY A 369 15.02 17.52 -0.13
N ALA A 370 16.13 16.82 0.15
CA ALA A 370 17.48 17.35 -0.04
C ALA A 370 17.80 17.63 -1.52
N ILE A 371 17.54 16.66 -2.42
CA ILE A 371 17.80 16.82 -3.86
C ILE A 371 16.95 17.94 -4.44
N SER A 372 15.65 17.99 -4.11
CA SER A 372 14.73 19.04 -4.55
C SER A 372 15.23 20.43 -4.16
N GLN A 373 15.65 20.60 -2.90
CA GLN A 373 16.17 21.88 -2.41
C GLN A 373 17.46 22.30 -3.14
N GLN A 374 18.43 21.39 -3.30
CA GLN A 374 19.69 21.68 -3.99
C GLN A 374 19.46 21.97 -5.48
N ALA A 375 18.58 21.20 -6.13
CA ALA A 375 18.25 21.35 -7.54
C ALA A 375 17.67 22.73 -7.83
N PHE A 376 16.68 23.20 -7.05
CA PHE A 376 16.02 24.47 -7.31
C PHE A 376 16.79 25.70 -6.82
N LYS A 377 17.85 25.51 -6.03
CA LYS A 377 18.87 26.55 -5.75
C LYS A 377 20.00 26.59 -6.79
N GLY A 378 20.13 25.54 -7.60
CA GLY A 378 21.25 25.38 -8.54
C GLY A 378 22.56 24.98 -7.87
N GLU A 379 22.46 24.30 -6.73
CA GLU A 379 23.59 23.77 -5.95
C GLU A 379 23.87 22.30 -6.25
N LEU A 380 22.99 21.63 -7.01
CA LEU A 380 23.11 20.22 -7.36
C LEU A 380 24.16 19.99 -8.45
N ASP A 381 25.12 19.12 -8.21
CA ASP A 381 26.06 18.67 -9.24
C ASP A 381 25.38 17.64 -10.17
N LEU A 382 25.30 18.00 -11.45
CA LEU A 382 24.64 17.21 -12.49
C LEU A 382 25.64 16.56 -13.46
N SER A 383 26.95 16.70 -13.23
CA SER A 383 27.99 16.24 -14.14
C SER A 383 27.98 14.73 -14.39
N GLN A 384 27.56 13.96 -13.39
CA GLN A 384 27.46 12.49 -13.44
C GLN A 384 26.07 11.98 -13.84
N VAL A 385 25.09 12.87 -14.05
CA VAL A 385 23.73 12.48 -14.40
C VAL A 385 23.63 12.34 -15.91
N ALA A 386 23.54 11.09 -16.37
CA ALA A 386 23.28 10.81 -17.77
C ALA A 386 21.98 11.51 -18.22
N LEU A 387 22.02 12.13 -19.40
CA LEU A 387 20.81 12.59 -20.07
C LEU A 387 20.05 11.34 -20.50
N SER A 388 18.90 11.08 -19.89
CA SER A 388 18.01 10.03 -20.34
C SER A 388 17.31 10.51 -21.63
N ASP A 389 17.46 9.77 -22.73
CA ASP A 389 16.70 10.00 -23.97
C ASP A 389 15.22 9.58 -23.85
N VAL A 390 14.83 8.98 -22.72
CA VAL A 390 13.48 8.48 -22.48
C VAL A 390 12.54 9.65 -22.17
N ARG A 391 11.85 10.11 -23.21
CA ARG A 391 10.68 11.01 -23.13
C ARG A 391 9.37 10.23 -23.05
N ASP A 392 9.35 9.09 -22.36
CA ASP A 392 8.11 8.33 -22.18
C ASP A 392 7.42 8.71 -20.89
N ASP A 393 6.35 9.49 -21.05
CA ASP A 393 5.33 9.81 -20.04
C ASP A 393 4.71 8.55 -19.41
N ALA A 394 4.89 7.41 -20.06
CA ALA A 394 4.46 6.09 -19.61
C ALA A 394 5.37 5.48 -18.55
N GLU A 395 6.69 5.70 -18.52
CA GLU A 395 7.56 5.00 -17.55
C GLU A 395 7.39 5.50 -16.11
N VAL A 396 6.99 6.75 -15.89
CA VAL A 396 6.71 7.25 -14.53
C VAL A 396 5.32 6.82 -14.04
N ALA A 397 4.40 6.50 -14.96
CA ALA A 397 3.05 6.02 -14.68
C ALA A 397 2.95 4.48 -14.59
N ASN A 398 3.72 3.75 -15.39
CA ASN A 398 3.69 2.28 -15.53
C ASN A 398 4.33 1.53 -14.37
N TYR A 399 4.89 2.21 -13.37
CA TYR A 399 5.18 1.54 -12.10
C TYR A 399 3.92 1.24 -11.28
N SER A 400 2.74 1.74 -11.70
CA SER A 400 1.48 1.58 -10.96
C SER A 400 0.42 0.70 -11.62
N GLU A 401 0.54 0.29 -12.89
CA GLU A 401 -0.33 -0.74 -13.48
C GLU A 401 0.47 -1.64 -14.43
N GLN A 402 0.43 -2.94 -14.13
CA GLN A 402 0.95 -4.10 -14.87
C GLN A 402 2.46 -4.10 -15.20
N VAL A 403 3.14 -5.08 -14.59
CA VAL A 403 4.47 -5.52 -15.01
C VAL A 403 4.34 -6.06 -16.43
N GLU A 404 4.69 -5.23 -17.42
CA GLU A 404 5.15 -5.75 -18.70
C GLU A 404 6.44 -6.54 -18.42
N ILE A 405 6.34 -7.85 -18.64
CA ILE A 405 7.47 -8.75 -18.71
C ILE A 405 8.31 -8.24 -19.89
N THR A 406 9.44 -7.59 -19.59
CA THR A 406 10.48 -7.33 -20.59
C THR A 406 10.79 -8.64 -21.30
N GLU A 407 10.55 -8.67 -22.61
CA GLU A 407 10.89 -9.78 -23.51
C GLU A 407 12.37 -10.12 -23.36
N ALA A 408 12.65 -11.11 -22.51
CA ALA A 408 13.88 -11.87 -22.58
C ALA A 408 13.74 -12.82 -23.77
N GLU A 409 14.68 -12.72 -24.72
CA GLU A 409 14.85 -13.54 -25.93
C GLU A 409 13.98 -14.79 -25.94
N ASP A 410 12.96 -14.79 -26.80
CA ASP A 410 11.90 -15.79 -26.74
C ASP A 410 12.40 -17.15 -27.23
N VAL A 411 12.90 -17.96 -26.28
CA VAL A 411 13.06 -19.39 -26.49
C VAL A 411 11.65 -19.96 -26.65
N SER A 412 11.29 -20.34 -27.87
CA SER A 412 10.04 -21.08 -28.15
C SER A 412 10.05 -22.37 -27.33
N ILE A 413 9.21 -22.41 -26.30
CA ILE A 413 9.01 -23.59 -25.45
C ILE A 413 7.87 -24.42 -26.04
N ASN A 414 8.13 -25.69 -26.29
CA ASN A 414 7.11 -26.63 -26.76
C ASN A 414 7.00 -27.83 -25.80
N PHE A 415 5.84 -28.01 -25.17
CA PHE A 415 5.62 -29.13 -24.26
C PHE A 415 5.29 -30.43 -25.00
N PRO A 416 5.73 -31.59 -24.49
CA PRO A 416 5.45 -32.86 -25.14
C PRO A 416 3.96 -33.16 -25.18
N ASP A 417 3.50 -33.72 -26.31
CA ASP A 417 2.14 -34.23 -26.43
C ASP A 417 1.93 -35.38 -25.45
N THR A 418 0.85 -35.29 -24.68
CA THR A 418 0.59 -36.20 -23.57
C THR A 418 -0.77 -36.87 -23.75
N GLU A 419 -0.79 -38.18 -23.96
CA GLU A 419 -2.01 -38.95 -24.29
C GLU A 419 -3.09 -38.89 -23.20
N TYR A 420 -2.70 -38.61 -21.96
CA TYR A 420 -3.58 -38.55 -20.78
C TYR A 420 -3.93 -37.12 -20.34
N LEU A 421 -3.73 -36.12 -21.21
CA LEU A 421 -3.97 -34.71 -20.88
C LEU A 421 -5.39 -34.48 -20.34
N LEU A 422 -6.42 -34.98 -21.02
CA LEU A 422 -7.82 -34.81 -20.60
C LEU A 422 -8.10 -35.39 -19.21
N ASP A 423 -7.53 -36.57 -18.92
CA ASP A 423 -7.67 -37.19 -17.60
C ASP A 423 -6.96 -36.35 -16.53
N ALA A 424 -5.79 -35.78 -16.85
CA ALA A 424 -5.06 -34.87 -15.97
C ALA A 424 -5.79 -33.55 -15.68
N LEU A 425 -6.68 -33.07 -16.56
CA LEU A 425 -7.49 -31.88 -16.25
C LEU A 425 -8.55 -32.14 -15.17
N THR A 426 -8.92 -33.40 -14.96
CA THR A 426 -9.94 -33.78 -13.97
C THR A 426 -9.39 -34.51 -12.74
N ASP A 427 -8.17 -35.06 -12.83
CA ASP A 427 -7.49 -35.78 -11.74
C ASP A 427 -6.20 -35.06 -11.32
N MET A 428 -6.11 -34.70 -10.03
CA MET A 428 -4.98 -33.95 -9.47
C MET A 428 -3.66 -34.76 -9.46
N SER A 429 -3.71 -36.07 -9.29
CA SER A 429 -2.52 -36.94 -9.30
C SER A 429 -1.92 -37.03 -10.71
N LEU A 430 -2.79 -37.17 -11.72
CA LEU A 430 -2.37 -37.14 -13.12
C LEU A 430 -1.88 -35.75 -13.55
N ARG A 431 -2.47 -34.69 -12.99
CA ARG A 431 -2.01 -33.32 -13.20
C ARG A 431 -0.65 -33.03 -12.59
N GLU A 432 -0.39 -33.50 -11.36
CA GLU A 432 0.94 -33.40 -10.75
C GLU A 432 1.97 -34.09 -11.64
N ARG A 433 1.66 -35.27 -12.19
CA ARG A 433 2.54 -35.97 -13.14
C ARG A 433 2.79 -35.16 -14.41
N LEU A 434 1.73 -34.64 -15.04
CA LEU A 434 1.82 -33.82 -16.25
C LEU A 434 2.71 -32.60 -16.03
N LEU A 435 2.48 -31.84 -14.96
CA LEU A 435 3.23 -30.65 -14.63
C LEU A 435 4.72 -30.96 -14.39
N ASN A 436 5.03 -32.06 -13.72
CA ASN A 436 6.43 -32.49 -13.53
C ASN A 436 7.11 -32.85 -14.86
N GLU A 437 6.43 -33.55 -15.77
CA GLU A 437 6.96 -33.87 -17.11
C GLU A 437 7.21 -32.59 -17.93
N TRP A 438 6.28 -31.62 -17.85
CA TRP A 438 6.42 -30.34 -18.52
C TRP A 438 7.50 -29.45 -17.90
N LEU A 439 7.68 -29.47 -16.57
CA LEU A 439 8.74 -28.74 -15.87
C LEU A 439 10.13 -29.25 -16.26
N GLU A 440 10.31 -30.56 -16.37
CA GLU A 440 11.58 -31.13 -16.86
C GLU A 440 11.83 -30.73 -18.32
N SER A 441 10.79 -30.74 -19.17
CA SER A 441 10.91 -30.29 -20.57
C SER A 441 11.26 -28.79 -20.66
N TYR A 442 10.59 -27.95 -19.86
CA TYR A 442 10.86 -26.52 -19.74
C TYR A 442 12.31 -26.26 -19.33
N TYR A 443 12.77 -26.93 -18.26
CA TYR A 443 14.15 -26.86 -17.78
C TYR A 443 15.18 -27.25 -18.84
N GLN A 444 14.87 -28.24 -19.69
CA GLN A 444 15.76 -28.60 -20.79
C GLN A 444 15.81 -27.53 -21.87
N GLN A 445 14.66 -26.97 -22.25
CA GLN A 445 14.53 -26.02 -23.36
C GLN A 445 15.04 -24.62 -23.05
N ILE A 446 14.83 -24.11 -21.82
CA ILE A 446 15.38 -22.79 -21.43
C ILE A 446 16.91 -22.76 -21.44
N GLY A 447 17.57 -23.92 -21.43
CA GLY A 447 19.03 -24.01 -21.55
C GLY A 447 19.75 -23.25 -20.44
N ARG A 448 20.34 -22.10 -20.78
CA ARG A 448 21.06 -21.18 -19.87
C ARG A 448 20.24 -19.95 -19.45
N ALA A 449 19.03 -19.79 -19.99
CA ALA A 449 18.14 -18.69 -19.65
C ALA A 449 17.63 -18.81 -18.20
N GLU A 450 17.12 -17.69 -17.69
CA GLU A 450 16.53 -17.62 -16.35
C GLU A 450 15.27 -18.48 -16.26
N PHE A 451 15.19 -19.29 -15.20
CA PHE A 451 14.02 -20.10 -14.90
C PHE A 451 12.94 -19.19 -14.29
N SER A 452 11.76 -19.14 -14.91
CA SER A 452 10.61 -18.40 -14.41
C SER A 452 9.40 -19.31 -14.24
N THR A 453 8.90 -19.40 -13.00
CA THR A 453 7.65 -20.11 -12.67
C THR A 453 6.46 -19.49 -13.40
N ASP A 454 6.42 -18.17 -13.51
CA ASP A 454 5.32 -17.46 -14.18
C ASP A 454 5.33 -17.72 -15.69
N LYS A 455 6.52 -17.70 -16.33
CA LYS A 455 6.65 -18.05 -17.75
C LYS A 455 6.24 -19.51 -17.97
N PHE A 456 6.66 -20.44 -17.10
CA PHE A 456 6.24 -21.84 -17.19
C PHE A 456 4.72 -22.00 -17.11
N LEU A 457 4.08 -21.42 -16.09
CA LEU A 457 2.63 -21.54 -15.88
C LEU A 457 1.83 -20.91 -17.02
N ALA A 458 2.27 -19.74 -17.52
CA ALA A 458 1.66 -19.11 -18.68
C ALA A 458 1.76 -20.00 -19.93
N THR A 459 2.94 -20.54 -20.24
CA THR A 459 3.11 -21.46 -21.38
C THR A 459 2.28 -22.73 -21.20
N ALA A 460 2.21 -23.27 -19.97
CA ALA A 460 1.45 -24.49 -19.69
C ALA A 460 -0.05 -24.25 -19.91
N GLN A 461 -0.56 -23.11 -19.43
CA GLN A 461 -1.94 -22.68 -19.65
C GLN A 461 -2.26 -22.50 -21.14
N THR A 462 -1.37 -21.84 -21.89
CA THR A 462 -1.51 -21.68 -23.35
C THR A 462 -1.54 -23.03 -24.05
N ARG A 463 -0.67 -23.98 -23.66
CA ARG A 463 -0.63 -25.31 -24.27
C ARG A 463 -1.91 -26.11 -24.02
N ILE A 464 -2.47 -26.02 -22.81
CA ILE A 464 -3.75 -26.66 -22.48
C ILE A 464 -4.85 -26.10 -23.38
N ALA A 465 -4.90 -24.77 -23.56
CA ALA A 465 -5.87 -24.11 -24.43
C ALA A 465 -5.68 -24.44 -25.92
N GLU A 466 -4.44 -24.61 -26.41
CA GLU A 466 -4.17 -25.02 -27.79
C GLU A 466 -4.66 -26.44 -28.09
N LEU A 467 -4.39 -27.37 -27.18
CA LEU A 467 -4.76 -28.78 -27.35
C LEU A 467 -6.26 -29.00 -27.11
N HIS A 468 -6.88 -28.16 -26.27
CA HIS A 468 -8.31 -28.23 -25.94
C HIS A 468 -8.96 -26.83 -25.84
N PRO A 469 -9.24 -26.18 -26.99
CA PRO A 469 -9.78 -24.81 -27.03
C PRO A 469 -11.18 -24.65 -26.41
N ASP A 470 -11.94 -25.75 -26.33
CA ASP A 470 -13.31 -25.77 -25.83
C ASP A 470 -13.41 -26.00 -24.31
N ASN A 471 -12.29 -25.98 -23.58
CA ASN A 471 -12.24 -26.23 -22.12
C ASN A 471 -11.84 -24.97 -21.33
N ASP A 472 -12.63 -24.60 -20.32
CA ASP A 472 -12.39 -23.46 -19.42
C ASP A 472 -11.44 -23.80 -18.23
N PHE A 473 -10.58 -24.81 -18.38
CA PHE A 473 -9.69 -25.24 -17.31
C PHE A 473 -8.56 -24.23 -17.09
N GLU A 474 -8.42 -23.74 -15.86
CA GLU A 474 -7.33 -22.85 -15.43
C GLU A 474 -6.48 -23.49 -14.34
N LEU A 475 -5.16 -23.41 -14.48
CA LEU A 475 -4.21 -23.84 -13.45
C LEU A 475 -4.39 -22.99 -12.19
N GLY A 476 -4.66 -23.67 -11.07
CA GLY A 476 -4.98 -23.05 -9.80
C GLY A 476 -3.83 -23.07 -8.79
N THR A 477 -4.14 -22.75 -7.54
CA THR A 477 -3.17 -22.77 -6.43
C THR A 477 -2.55 -24.15 -6.18
N GLY A 478 -3.32 -25.22 -6.33
CA GLY A 478 -2.81 -26.59 -6.19
C GLY A 478 -1.76 -26.96 -7.24
N ASP A 479 -1.88 -26.42 -8.45
CA ASP A 479 -0.91 -26.63 -9.54
C ASP A 479 0.37 -25.81 -9.31
N TYR A 480 0.22 -24.59 -8.76
CA TYR A 480 1.33 -23.79 -8.30
C TYR A 480 2.16 -24.50 -7.22
N ASP A 481 1.52 -25.18 -6.28
CA ASP A 481 2.21 -25.94 -5.22
C ASP A 481 3.05 -27.10 -5.79
N VAL A 482 2.59 -27.75 -6.86
CA VAL A 482 3.37 -28.76 -7.60
C VAL A 482 4.63 -28.12 -8.20
N VAL A 483 4.50 -26.97 -8.87
CA VAL A 483 5.64 -26.26 -9.46
C VAL A 483 6.62 -25.80 -8.38
N LYS A 484 6.11 -25.26 -7.28
CA LYS A 484 6.90 -24.81 -6.15
C LYS A 484 7.70 -25.95 -5.53
N LYS A 485 7.07 -27.10 -5.30
CA LYS A 485 7.73 -28.32 -4.79
C LYS A 485 8.87 -28.74 -5.73
N TRP A 486 8.62 -28.79 -7.03
CA TRP A 486 9.66 -29.12 -8.02
C TRP A 486 10.82 -28.12 -7.99
N VAL A 487 10.56 -26.81 -7.87
CA VAL A 487 11.61 -25.78 -7.78
C VAL A 487 12.48 -25.96 -6.53
N PHE A 488 11.89 -26.27 -5.38
CA PHE A 488 12.65 -26.55 -4.16
C PHE A 488 13.50 -27.82 -4.29
N ASP A 489 12.96 -28.88 -4.88
CA ASP A 489 13.71 -30.11 -5.16
C ASP A 489 14.84 -29.87 -6.17
N ALA A 490 14.61 -29.01 -7.17
CA ALA A 490 15.60 -28.61 -8.16
C ALA A 490 16.73 -27.76 -7.54
N LEU A 491 16.43 -26.88 -6.59
CA LEU A 491 17.43 -26.14 -5.82
C LEU A 491 18.23 -27.07 -4.90
N ALA A 492 17.56 -27.97 -4.18
CA ALA A 492 18.21 -28.93 -3.29
C ALA A 492 19.15 -29.89 -4.04
N SER A 493 18.77 -30.31 -5.24
CA SER A 493 19.57 -31.16 -6.14
C SER A 493 20.59 -30.40 -6.99
N LYS A 494 20.68 -29.07 -6.85
CA LYS A 494 21.53 -28.17 -7.67
C LYS A 494 21.23 -28.19 -9.17
N LYS A 495 20.03 -28.65 -9.58
CA LYS A 495 19.50 -28.43 -10.95
C LYS A 495 19.24 -26.94 -11.20
N LEU A 496 18.79 -26.22 -10.18
CA LEU A 496 18.69 -24.76 -10.18
C LEU A 496 19.67 -24.16 -9.19
N SER A 497 20.07 -22.92 -9.47
CA SER A 497 20.91 -22.08 -8.61
C SER A 497 20.21 -20.76 -8.38
N GLN A 498 20.28 -20.27 -7.15
CA GLN A 498 19.71 -18.99 -6.76
C GLN A 498 20.84 -17.95 -6.64
N ASN A 499 20.75 -16.88 -7.42
CA ASN A 499 21.72 -15.78 -7.42
C ASN A 499 21.02 -14.46 -7.11
N LEU A 500 21.69 -13.56 -6.39
CA LEU A 500 21.22 -12.19 -6.18
C LEU A 500 21.68 -11.32 -7.35
N ASP A 501 20.74 -10.75 -8.07
CA ASP A 501 21.01 -9.67 -9.01
C ASP A 501 21.03 -8.35 -8.24
N GLU A 502 22.23 -7.89 -7.88
CA GLU A 502 22.43 -6.65 -7.13
C GLU A 502 21.98 -5.40 -7.89
N ALA A 503 22.00 -5.43 -9.23
CA ALA A 503 21.62 -4.28 -10.05
C ALA A 503 20.11 -4.02 -10.02
N ASN A 504 19.31 -5.08 -9.91
CA ASN A 504 17.84 -4.99 -9.86
C ASN A 504 17.25 -5.39 -8.50
N ASN A 505 18.09 -5.77 -7.53
CA ASN A 505 17.73 -6.26 -6.21
C ASN A 505 16.68 -7.39 -6.24
N ARG A 506 16.89 -8.38 -7.12
CA ARG A 506 15.99 -9.53 -7.31
C ARG A 506 16.76 -10.85 -7.19
N LEU A 507 16.08 -11.89 -6.75
CA LEU A 507 16.61 -13.26 -6.75
C LEU A 507 16.34 -13.87 -8.12
N ARG A 508 17.39 -14.29 -8.81
CA ARG A 508 17.32 -14.98 -10.10
C ARG A 508 17.53 -16.47 -9.93
N LEU A 509 16.73 -17.27 -10.63
CA LEU A 509 16.91 -18.72 -10.71
C LEU A 509 17.59 -19.07 -12.05
N THR A 510 18.81 -19.58 -11.99
CA THR A 510 19.57 -19.98 -13.19
C THR A 510 19.80 -21.49 -13.20
N THR A 511 19.83 -22.10 -14.38
CA THR A 511 20.09 -23.54 -14.51
C THR A 511 21.51 -23.89 -14.04
N GLY A 512 21.68 -25.03 -13.38
CA GLY A 512 22.98 -25.53 -12.90
C GLY A 512 23.90 -26.06 -14.01
N LYS A 513 23.60 -25.79 -15.28
CA LYS A 513 24.38 -26.25 -16.44
C LYS A 513 25.70 -25.44 -16.50
N SER A 514 26.84 -26.06 -16.17
CA SER A 514 28.17 -25.42 -16.26
C SER A 514 28.53 -25.03 -17.70
N ALA A 515 29.42 -24.04 -17.83
CA ALA A 515 29.93 -23.52 -19.10
C ALA A 515 30.46 -24.59 -20.05
#